data_AF-A0A7S0VN46-F1
#
_entry.id   AF-A0A7S0VN46-F1
#
_cell.length_a   1.000
_cell.length_b   1.000
_cell.length_c   1.000
_cell.angle_alpha   90.00
_cell.angle_beta   90.00
_cell.angle_gamma   90.00
#
_symmetry.space_group_name_H-M   'P 1'
#
loop_
_entity.id
_entity.type
_entity.pdbx_description
1 polymer ?
#
loop_
_entity_poly.entity_id
_entity_poly.type
_entity_poly.pdbx_seq_one_letter_code
_entity_poly.pdbx_strand_id
1 'polypeptide(L)'
;GELGKSEAFAQRLWAKHPFKLSLPIDVAVDSFRMEDLKKHAHDYPYFYAGIGTLVDGGGWMMAKFEETVVMEGREDCMKAEEVEGQLAKGTVALNSAGFFIRPLAVICNALLEVLQLPVWLNVYITAEGKTMSAPPHTDKQDVIAVQTQGSKRWRVFAPPPPPPSPPR
;
A
#
# COMPACT_ATOMS: atom_id res chain seq x y z
N GLY A 1 14.96 1.55 -18.17
CA GLY A 1 14.61 2.07 -16.84
C GLY A 1 15.58 3.18 -16.51
N GLU A 2 15.09 4.38 -16.18
CA GLU A 2 15.91 5.52 -15.74
C GLU A 2 15.09 6.63 -15.08
N LEU A 3 13.82 6.38 -14.69
CA LEU A 3 12.91 7.44 -14.25
C LEU A 3 13.48 8.26 -13.07
N GLY A 4 14.04 7.59 -12.06
CA GLY A 4 14.63 8.25 -10.90
C GLY A 4 15.98 8.93 -11.18
N LYS A 5 16.58 8.74 -12.36
CA LYS A 5 17.76 9.48 -12.84
C LYS A 5 17.41 10.51 -13.92
N SER A 6 16.15 10.59 -14.32
CA SER A 6 15.69 11.46 -15.39
C SER A 6 15.50 12.87 -14.86
N GLU A 7 16.35 13.80 -15.31
CA GLU A 7 16.22 15.22 -15.00
C GLU A 7 14.87 15.79 -15.46
N ALA A 8 14.38 15.37 -16.63
CA ALA A 8 13.08 15.76 -17.15
C ALA A 8 11.94 15.31 -16.22
N PHE A 9 12.02 14.11 -15.65
CA PHE A 9 11.05 13.63 -14.67
C PHE A 9 11.09 14.47 -13.39
N ALA A 10 12.28 14.68 -12.83
CA ALA A 10 12.47 15.45 -11.60
C ALA A 10 11.98 16.90 -11.76
N GLN A 11 12.27 17.55 -12.89
CA GLN A 11 11.90 18.94 -13.11
C GLN A 11 10.44 19.14 -13.48
N ARG A 12 9.80 18.19 -14.16
CA ARG A 12 8.47 18.40 -14.75
C ARG A 12 7.34 17.63 -14.07
N LEU A 13 7.64 16.52 -13.41
CA LEU A 13 6.61 15.60 -12.91
C LEU A 13 6.70 15.37 -11.40
N TRP A 14 7.89 15.06 -10.86
CA TRP A 14 8.06 14.77 -9.43
C TRP A 14 7.53 15.92 -8.56
N ALA A 15 6.71 15.58 -7.56
CA ALA A 15 6.04 16.52 -6.65
C ALA A 15 5.19 17.63 -7.33
N LYS A 16 4.85 17.50 -8.62
CA LYS A 16 4.12 18.54 -9.38
C LYS A 16 2.86 18.01 -10.03
N HIS A 17 2.95 16.85 -10.68
CA HIS A 17 1.84 16.28 -11.44
C HIS A 17 1.76 14.76 -11.25
N PRO A 18 0.55 14.20 -11.13
CA PRO A 18 0.40 12.76 -11.20
C PRO A 18 0.80 12.27 -12.60
N PHE A 19 1.43 11.10 -12.67
CA PHE A 19 1.81 10.46 -13.91
C PHE A 19 1.41 8.99 -13.88
N LYS A 20 1.27 8.39 -15.05
CA LYS A 20 1.00 6.95 -15.21
C LYS A 20 2.01 6.37 -16.18
N LEU A 21 2.63 5.27 -15.79
CA LEU A 21 3.43 4.43 -16.67
C LEU A 21 2.65 3.13 -16.91
N SER A 22 2.49 2.75 -18.17
CA SER A 22 1.90 1.45 -18.55
C SER A 22 2.96 0.38 -18.80
N LEU A 23 4.18 0.59 -18.30
CA LEU A 23 5.29 -0.35 -18.46
C LEU A 23 5.29 -1.32 -17.27
N PRO A 24 5.54 -2.63 -17.50
CA PRO A 24 5.75 -3.56 -16.42
C PRO A 24 6.99 -3.15 -15.61
N ILE A 25 6.92 -3.35 -14.30
CA ILE A 25 8.06 -3.24 -13.40
C ILE A 25 8.38 -4.68 -12.99
N ASP A 26 9.30 -5.31 -13.71
CA ASP A 26 9.54 -6.76 -13.62
C ASP A 26 9.78 -7.25 -12.18
N VAL A 27 10.52 -6.48 -11.37
CA VAL A 27 10.79 -6.82 -9.96
C VAL A 27 9.54 -6.79 -9.06
N ALA A 28 8.48 -6.10 -9.48
CA ALA A 28 7.23 -6.00 -8.74
C ALA A 28 6.17 -7.00 -9.24
N VAL A 29 6.34 -7.55 -10.45
CA VAL A 29 5.43 -8.58 -10.96
C VAL A 29 5.56 -9.81 -10.08
N ASP A 30 4.43 -10.27 -9.55
CA ASP A 30 4.35 -11.45 -8.68
C ASP A 30 5.27 -11.42 -7.43
N SER A 31 5.78 -10.25 -7.04
CA SER A 31 6.63 -10.09 -5.85
C SER A 31 5.88 -10.34 -4.53
N PHE A 32 4.55 -10.31 -4.59
CA PHE A 32 3.65 -10.71 -3.52
C PHE A 32 2.33 -11.19 -4.13
N ARG A 33 1.93 -12.42 -3.79
CA ARG A 33 0.76 -13.11 -4.34
C ARG A 33 -0.38 -13.25 -3.34
N MET A 34 -1.59 -13.50 -3.84
CA MET A 34 -2.71 -13.86 -2.96
C MET A 34 -2.40 -15.18 -2.22
N GLU A 35 -1.71 -16.10 -2.86
CA GLU A 35 -1.25 -17.35 -2.24
C GLU A 35 -0.27 -17.08 -1.09
N ASP A 36 0.58 -16.06 -1.19
CA ASP A 36 1.49 -15.66 -0.11
C ASP A 36 0.71 -15.11 1.08
N LEU A 37 -0.34 -14.31 0.82
CA LEU A 37 -1.23 -13.82 1.88
C LEU A 37 -1.88 -15.00 2.64
N LYS A 38 -2.40 -15.99 1.90
CA LYS A 38 -3.06 -17.17 2.49
C LYS A 38 -2.10 -18.04 3.27
N LYS A 39 -0.94 -18.34 2.68
CA LYS A 39 0.04 -19.27 3.26
C LYS A 39 0.73 -18.70 4.50
N HIS A 40 1.05 -17.40 4.48
CA HIS A 40 1.86 -16.74 5.50
C HIS A 40 1.07 -15.75 6.35
N ALA A 41 -0.26 -15.83 6.36
CA ALA A 41 -1.14 -14.97 7.16
C ALA A 41 -0.68 -14.83 8.63
N HIS A 42 -0.25 -15.95 9.22
CA HIS A 42 0.20 -16.07 10.61
C HIS A 42 1.63 -15.56 10.86
N ASP A 43 2.39 -15.29 9.79
CA ASP A 43 3.76 -14.75 9.87
C ASP A 43 3.77 -13.20 9.84
N TYR A 44 2.65 -12.58 9.45
CA TYR A 44 2.56 -11.12 9.37
C TYR A 44 2.25 -10.51 10.75
N PRO A 45 3.11 -9.64 11.29
CA PRO A 45 2.89 -9.08 12.63
C PRO A 45 1.63 -8.20 12.67
N TYR A 46 0.77 -8.33 13.70
CA TYR A 46 -0.46 -7.52 13.78
C TYR A 46 -0.24 -6.01 13.75
N PHE A 47 0.88 -5.51 14.29
CA PHE A 47 1.15 -4.07 14.26
C PHE A 47 1.27 -3.53 12.84
N TYR A 48 1.60 -4.40 11.89
CA TYR A 48 1.83 -4.08 10.50
C TYR A 48 0.75 -4.64 9.57
N ALA A 49 -0.21 -5.42 10.06
CA ALA A 49 -1.23 -6.06 9.24
C ALA A 49 -2.64 -5.82 9.78
N GLY A 50 -3.58 -5.47 8.92
CA GLY A 50 -4.96 -5.24 9.31
C GLY A 50 -5.92 -5.03 8.15
N ILE A 51 -7.14 -4.61 8.46
CA ILE A 51 -8.17 -4.24 7.49
C ILE A 51 -8.31 -2.73 7.39
N GLY A 52 -8.29 -2.22 6.17
CA GLY A 52 -8.66 -0.85 5.87
C GLY A 52 -10.15 -0.63 6.12
N THR A 53 -10.44 0.20 7.12
CA THR A 53 -11.80 0.52 7.57
C THR A 53 -12.06 2.02 7.44
N LEU A 54 -13.29 2.36 7.08
CA LEU A 54 -13.77 3.74 7.11
C LEU A 54 -13.99 4.18 8.54
N VAL A 55 -13.45 5.32 8.93
CA VAL A 55 -13.82 5.98 10.18
C VAL A 55 -14.93 6.99 9.95
N ASP A 56 -15.73 7.21 10.99
CA ASP A 56 -16.71 8.29 11.02
C ASP A 56 -16.03 9.62 10.66
N GLY A 57 -16.60 10.34 9.69
CA GLY A 57 -16.00 11.55 9.12
C GLY A 57 -15.19 11.33 7.84
N GLY A 58 -15.14 10.11 7.30
CA GLY A 58 -14.60 9.83 5.96
C GLY A 58 -13.09 9.59 5.91
N GLY A 59 -12.44 9.44 7.07
CA GLY A 59 -11.05 9.02 7.15
C GLY A 59 -10.88 7.53 6.85
N TRP A 60 -9.63 7.12 6.64
CA TRP A 60 -9.24 5.73 6.47
C TRP A 60 -8.28 5.34 7.59
N MET A 61 -8.56 4.23 8.27
CA MET A 61 -7.64 3.69 9.27
C MET A 61 -7.47 2.19 9.07
N MET A 62 -6.32 1.68 9.51
CA MET A 62 -6.12 0.24 9.64
C MET A 62 -6.71 -0.22 10.97
N ALA A 63 -7.76 -1.02 10.92
CA ALA A 63 -8.30 -1.74 12.06
C ALA A 63 -7.55 -3.07 12.23
N LYS A 64 -7.45 -3.53 13.48
CA LYS A 64 -6.99 -4.88 13.79
C LYS A 64 -7.94 -5.92 13.19
N PHE A 65 -7.44 -7.11 12.89
CA PHE A 65 -8.29 -8.25 12.58
C PHE A 65 -9.16 -8.59 13.80
N GLU A 66 -10.45 -8.88 13.58
CA GLU A 66 -11.43 -9.10 14.66
C GLU A 66 -11.18 -10.36 15.48
N GLU A 67 -10.65 -11.42 14.87
CA GLU A 67 -10.24 -12.64 15.54
C GLU A 67 -8.72 -12.72 15.46
N THR A 68 -8.05 -12.67 16.61
CA THR A 68 -6.61 -12.82 16.71
C THR A 68 -6.29 -14.09 17.49
N VAL A 69 -5.28 -14.83 17.04
CA VAL A 69 -4.78 -16.00 17.80
C VAL A 69 -3.56 -15.59 18.57
N VAL A 70 -3.59 -15.84 19.87
CA VAL A 70 -2.38 -15.88 20.69
C VAL A 70 -1.77 -17.28 20.52
N MET A 71 -0.83 -17.43 19.59
CA MET A 71 -0.08 -18.68 19.44
C MET A 71 1.23 -18.59 20.22
N GLU A 72 1.36 -19.33 21.32
CA GLU A 72 2.62 -19.58 22.05
C GLU A 72 3.65 -18.43 22.02
N GLY A 73 3.26 -17.26 22.55
CA GLY A 73 4.16 -16.10 22.66
C GLY A 73 4.23 -15.18 21.43
N ARG A 74 3.49 -15.47 20.35
CA ARG A 74 3.18 -14.52 19.28
C ARG A 74 1.83 -13.85 19.57
N GLU A 75 1.88 -12.57 19.93
CA GLU A 75 0.69 -11.73 19.97
C GLU A 75 0.12 -11.53 18.57
N ASP A 76 -1.22 -11.55 18.50
CA ASP A 76 -2.11 -11.22 17.39
C ASP A 76 -1.55 -11.44 15.96
N CYS A 77 -2.05 -12.45 15.25
CA CYS A 77 -1.85 -12.58 13.80
C CYS A 77 -3.14 -13.05 13.13
N MET A 78 -3.26 -12.83 11.82
CA MET A 78 -4.41 -13.32 11.05
C MET A 78 -4.27 -14.83 10.82
N LYS A 79 -5.33 -15.61 11.05
CA LYS A 79 -5.30 -17.01 10.63
C LYS A 79 -5.43 -17.12 9.11
N ALA A 80 -4.83 -18.17 8.53
CA ALA A 80 -4.95 -18.44 7.10
C ALA A 80 -6.42 -18.61 6.67
N GLU A 81 -7.23 -19.25 7.50
CA GLU A 81 -8.65 -19.51 7.23
C GLU A 81 -9.52 -18.24 7.28
N GLU A 82 -9.03 -17.17 7.93
CA GLU A 82 -9.76 -15.92 8.09
C GLU A 82 -9.57 -14.96 6.91
N VAL A 83 -8.54 -15.18 6.07
CA VAL A 83 -8.15 -14.28 4.97
C VAL A 83 -9.34 -13.90 4.09
N GLU A 84 -10.14 -14.90 3.68
CA GLU A 84 -11.32 -14.66 2.84
C GLU A 84 -12.40 -13.85 3.56
N GLY A 85 -12.65 -14.15 4.85
CA GLY A 85 -13.58 -13.39 5.67
C GLY A 85 -13.16 -11.93 5.86
N GLN A 86 -11.86 -11.69 6.01
CA GLN A 86 -11.28 -10.36 6.14
C GLN A 86 -11.35 -9.58 4.82
N LEU A 87 -11.04 -10.21 3.69
CA LEU A 87 -11.20 -9.63 2.35
C LEU A 87 -12.67 -9.37 1.97
N ALA A 88 -13.59 -10.17 2.49
CA ALA A 88 -15.03 -9.94 2.35
C ALA A 88 -15.49 -8.70 3.12
N LYS A 89 -14.77 -8.26 4.16
CA LYS A 89 -15.06 -7.01 4.90
C LYS A 89 -14.44 -5.80 4.21
N GLY A 90 -13.17 -5.88 3.82
CA GLY A 90 -12.46 -4.71 3.30
C GLY A 90 -11.19 -5.04 2.52
N THR A 91 -10.28 -4.08 2.48
CA THR A 91 -8.95 -4.25 1.89
C THR A 91 -7.98 -4.66 2.99
N VAL A 92 -7.28 -5.78 2.82
CA VAL A 92 -6.17 -6.13 3.69
C VAL A 92 -5.00 -5.21 3.39
N ALA A 93 -4.43 -4.61 4.42
CA ALA A 93 -3.25 -3.75 4.33
C ALA A 93 -2.10 -4.38 5.12
N LEU A 94 -0.92 -4.45 4.49
CA LEU A 94 0.35 -4.81 5.13
C LEU A 94 1.25 -3.58 5.08
N ASN A 95 1.31 -2.83 6.18
CA ASN A 95 2.13 -1.64 6.32
C ASN A 95 3.60 -2.00 6.53
N SER A 96 4.53 -1.23 5.97
CA SER A 96 5.97 -1.49 6.10
C SER A 96 6.37 -2.90 5.64
N ALA A 97 5.66 -3.49 4.68
CA ALA A 97 5.83 -4.85 4.20
C ALA A 97 7.26 -5.14 3.70
N GLY A 98 7.97 -4.14 3.18
CA GLY A 98 9.38 -4.27 2.81
C GLY A 98 10.32 -4.63 3.98
N PHE A 99 9.89 -4.46 5.22
CA PHE A 99 10.67 -4.81 6.41
C PHE A 99 10.62 -6.31 6.75
N PHE A 100 9.49 -6.98 6.50
CA PHE A 100 9.27 -8.37 6.92
C PHE A 100 8.94 -9.34 5.78
N ILE A 101 8.76 -8.85 4.54
CA ILE A 101 8.53 -9.68 3.36
C ILE A 101 9.73 -9.54 2.42
N ARG A 102 10.60 -10.57 2.43
CA ARG A 102 11.91 -10.54 1.76
C ARG A 102 11.87 -10.16 0.27
N PRO A 103 10.95 -10.67 -0.57
CA PRO A 103 10.85 -10.24 -1.96
C PRO A 103 10.59 -8.72 -2.12
N LEU A 104 9.82 -8.14 -1.21
CA LEU A 104 9.48 -6.70 -1.24
C LEU A 104 10.63 -5.81 -0.76
N ALA A 105 11.51 -6.32 0.09
CA ALA A 105 12.72 -5.61 0.51
C ALA A 105 13.63 -5.25 -0.68
N VAL A 106 13.67 -6.10 -1.72
CA VAL A 106 14.45 -5.84 -2.95
C VAL A 106 13.95 -4.58 -3.66
N ILE A 107 12.63 -4.37 -3.70
CA ILE A 107 12.01 -3.18 -4.29
C ILE A 107 12.40 -1.94 -3.48
N CYS A 108 12.29 -2.01 -2.14
CA CYS A 108 12.69 -0.91 -1.26
C CYS A 108 14.15 -0.51 -1.47
N ASN A 109 15.06 -1.49 -1.53
CA ASN A 109 16.49 -1.24 -1.72
C ASN A 109 16.77 -0.59 -3.08
N ALA A 110 16.17 -1.09 -4.16
CA ALA A 110 16.32 -0.51 -5.49
C ALA A 110 15.81 0.95 -5.55
N LEU A 111 14.69 1.25 -4.89
CA LEU A 111 14.17 2.61 -4.81
C LEU A 111 15.05 3.50 -3.93
N LEU A 112 15.57 2.99 -2.81
CA LEU A 112 16.48 3.72 -1.93
C LEU A 112 17.78 4.09 -2.67
N GLU A 113 18.36 3.16 -3.43
CA GLU A 113 19.58 3.41 -4.22
C GLU A 113 19.38 4.52 -5.26
N VAL A 114 18.22 4.56 -5.91
CA VAL A 114 17.95 5.53 -6.98
C VAL A 114 17.48 6.87 -6.44
N LEU A 115 16.56 6.87 -5.48
CA LEU A 115 15.92 8.09 -4.98
C LEU A 115 16.76 8.75 -3.87
N GLN A 116 17.59 7.99 -3.16
CA GLN A 116 18.32 8.46 -1.98
C GLN A 116 17.39 9.08 -0.91
N LEU A 117 16.16 8.57 -0.84
CA LEU A 117 15.11 8.98 0.10
C LEU A 117 14.63 7.76 0.90
N PRO A 118 14.17 7.94 2.15
CA PRO A 118 13.51 6.87 2.89
C PRO A 118 12.33 6.29 2.13
N VAL A 119 12.25 4.97 2.02
CA VAL A 119 11.18 4.26 1.31
C VAL A 119 10.35 3.46 2.30
N TRP A 120 9.05 3.75 2.35
CA TRP A 120 8.05 2.89 2.97
C TRP A 120 7.25 2.16 1.90
N LEU A 121 7.07 0.85 2.08
CA LEU A 121 6.30 0.02 1.16
C LEU A 121 5.13 -0.61 1.91
N ASN A 122 3.93 -0.33 1.44
CA ASN A 122 2.70 -0.96 1.92
C ASN A 122 2.13 -1.85 0.82
N VAL A 123 1.51 -2.96 1.19
CA VAL A 123 0.75 -3.83 0.27
C VAL A 123 -0.73 -3.72 0.57
N TYR A 124 -1.54 -3.57 -0.48
CA TYR A 124 -2.99 -3.51 -0.38
C TYR A 124 -3.63 -4.61 -1.23
N ILE A 125 -4.38 -5.48 -0.58
CA ILE A 125 -5.07 -6.60 -1.21
C ILE A 125 -6.58 -6.36 -1.09
N THR A 126 -7.25 -6.24 -2.24
CA THR A 126 -8.70 -6.02 -2.31
C THR A 126 -9.32 -7.17 -3.10
N ALA A 127 -10.36 -7.81 -2.55
CA ALA A 127 -11.10 -8.86 -3.25
C ALA A 127 -11.79 -8.35 -4.53
N GLU A 128 -12.03 -9.27 -5.45
CA GLU A 128 -12.83 -9.02 -6.66
C GLU A 128 -14.24 -8.54 -6.30
N GLY A 129 -14.84 -7.72 -7.17
CA GLY A 129 -16.19 -7.18 -6.99
C GLY A 129 -16.29 -6.02 -5.98
N LYS A 130 -15.24 -5.73 -5.21
CA LYS A 130 -15.20 -4.55 -4.34
C LYS A 130 -15.17 -3.28 -5.19
N THR A 131 -16.13 -2.40 -4.95
CA THR A 131 -16.27 -1.11 -5.66
C THR A 131 -15.31 -0.04 -5.16
N MET A 132 -14.80 -0.19 -3.93
CA MET A 132 -13.90 0.77 -3.29
C MET A 132 -12.96 0.05 -2.30
N SER A 133 -11.67 0.38 -2.33
CA SER A 133 -10.68 -0.14 -1.37
C SER A 133 -10.41 0.79 -0.18
N ALA A 134 -10.49 2.09 -0.44
CA ALA A 134 -10.31 3.18 0.51
C ALA A 134 -11.13 4.38 0.01
N PRO A 135 -11.64 5.24 0.91
CA PRO A 135 -12.34 6.46 0.52
C PRO A 135 -11.36 7.40 -0.20
N PRO A 136 -11.84 8.39 -0.98
CA PRO A 136 -10.98 9.43 -1.53
C PRO A 136 -10.20 10.15 -0.42
N HIS A 137 -8.86 10.18 -0.54
CA HIS A 137 -7.96 10.80 0.43
C HIS A 137 -6.69 11.30 -0.26
N THR A 138 -5.84 11.97 0.52
CA THR A 138 -4.49 12.40 0.13
C THR A 138 -3.49 11.93 1.16
N ASP A 139 -2.34 11.45 0.71
CA ASP A 139 -1.19 11.18 1.58
C ASP A 139 -0.32 12.42 1.77
N LYS A 140 0.49 12.43 2.83
CA LYS A 140 1.48 13.49 3.07
C LYS A 140 2.79 13.26 2.33
N GLN A 141 2.99 12.05 1.81
CA GLN A 141 4.19 11.57 1.15
C GLN A 141 3.98 11.52 -0.37
N ASP A 142 5.07 11.55 -1.13
CA ASP A 142 5.05 11.16 -2.54
C ASP A 142 4.80 9.64 -2.64
N VAL A 143 3.82 9.24 -3.46
CA VAL A 143 3.39 7.84 -3.58
C VAL A 143 3.61 7.33 -5.00
N ILE A 144 4.27 6.18 -5.12
CA ILE A 144 4.34 5.38 -6.35
C ILE A 144 3.47 4.13 -6.13
N ALA A 145 2.32 4.07 -6.80
CA ALA A 145 1.45 2.89 -6.78
C ALA A 145 1.84 1.92 -7.90
N VAL A 146 2.16 0.68 -7.54
CA VAL A 146 2.53 -0.38 -8.49
C VAL A 146 1.48 -1.49 -8.45
N GLN A 147 0.87 -1.80 -9.61
CA GLN A 147 -0.06 -2.92 -9.73
C GLN A 147 0.74 -4.21 -9.94
N THR A 148 0.67 -5.13 -8.98
CA THR A 148 1.46 -6.38 -9.01
C THR A 148 0.67 -7.57 -9.55
N GLN A 149 -0.65 -7.61 -9.33
CA GLN A 149 -1.56 -8.66 -9.82
C GLN A 149 -2.96 -8.12 -10.07
N GLY A 150 -3.71 -8.72 -11.00
CA GLY A 150 -5.09 -8.33 -11.28
C GLY A 150 -5.20 -6.91 -11.83
N SER A 151 -6.34 -6.24 -11.58
CA SER A 151 -6.56 -4.87 -12.04
C SER A 151 -7.28 -4.03 -10.99
N LYS A 152 -7.00 -2.72 -10.97
CA LYS A 152 -7.65 -1.77 -10.09
C LYS A 152 -7.90 -0.45 -10.82
N ARG A 153 -9.09 0.11 -10.62
CA ARG A 153 -9.47 1.38 -11.23
C ARG A 153 -9.08 2.54 -10.31
N TRP A 154 -8.08 3.30 -10.72
CA TRP A 154 -7.62 4.49 -10.00
C TRP A 154 -8.28 5.76 -10.55
N ARG A 155 -8.64 6.68 -9.65
CA ARG A 155 -9.02 8.06 -9.97
C ARG A 155 -8.12 8.98 -9.15
N VAL A 156 -7.39 9.85 -9.83
CA VAL A 156 -6.51 10.85 -9.21
C VAL A 156 -7.05 12.22 -9.56
N PHE A 157 -7.18 13.09 -8.56
CA PHE A 157 -7.73 14.43 -8.69
C PHE A 157 -6.64 15.48 -8.48
N ALA A 158 -6.87 16.70 -8.96
CA ALA A 158 -6.01 17.82 -8.61
C ALA A 158 -6.09 18.10 -7.09
N PRO A 159 -5.00 18.58 -6.46
CA PRO A 159 -5.05 18.95 -5.05
C PRO A 159 -6.09 20.05 -4.82
N PRO A 160 -6.74 20.08 -3.64
CA PRO A 160 -7.63 21.19 -3.29
C PRO A 160 -6.84 22.51 -3.27
N PRO A 161 -7.51 23.65 -3.50
CA PRO A 161 -6.86 24.95 -3.37
C PRO A 161 -6.29 25.11 -1.95
N PRO A 162 -5.15 25.81 -1.79
CA PRO A 162 -4.58 26.05 -0.47
C PRO A 162 -5.59 26.79 0.42
N PRO A 163 -5.58 26.54 1.74
CA PRO A 163 -6.42 27.29 2.66
C PRO A 163 -6.10 28.79 2.54
N PRO A 164 -7.09 29.67 2.74
CA PRO A 164 -6.85 31.11 2.72
C PRO A 164 -5.77 31.48 3.73
N SER A 165 -4.86 32.37 3.34
CA SER A 165 -3.85 32.89 4.25
C SER A 165 -4.52 33.51 5.48
N PRO A 166 -3.97 33.33 6.69
CA PRO A 166 -4.48 34.04 7.86
C PRO A 166 -4.44 35.55 7.62
N PRO A 167 -5.38 36.33 8.19
CA PRO A 167 -5.31 37.79 8.13
C PRO A 167 -3.97 38.25 8.72
N ARG A 168 -3.33 39.19 8.02
CA ARG A 168 -2.10 39.84 8.51
C ARG A 168 -2.39 40.74 9.70
#